data_AF-A0A2E9CW75-F1
#
_entry.id   AF-A0A2E9CW75-F1
#
_cell.length_a   1.000
_cell.length_b   1.000
_cell.length_c   1.000
_cell.angle_alpha   90.00
_cell.angle_beta   90.00
_cell.angle_gamma   90.00
#
_symmetry.space_group_name_H-M   'P 1'
#
loop_
_entity.id
_entity.type
_entity.pdbx_description
1 polymer ?
#
loop_
_entity_poly.entity_id
_entity_poly.type
_entity_poly.pdbx_seq_one_letter_code
_entity_poly.pdbx_strand_id
1 'polypeptide(L)' 'MNMELKKRIYNAQCIGNVEPIEYMTPYPSIRSVIEGQIIKFSDKVIFQDLKITNSMFYSFIQQTSNWL' A
#
# COMPACT_ATOMS: atom_id res chain seq x y z
N MET A 1 -14.22 -28.03 -3.47
CA MET A 1 -12.81 -27.58 -3.45
C MET A 1 -11.96 -28.70 -2.84
N ASN A 2 -11.04 -29.28 -3.61
CA ASN A 2 -10.24 -30.45 -3.20
C ASN A 2 -9.45 -30.14 -1.91
N MET A 3 -9.51 -31.03 -0.93
CA MET A 3 -8.87 -30.88 0.38
C MET A 3 -7.33 -30.83 0.26
N GLU A 4 -6.79 -31.51 -0.73
CA GLU A 4 -5.35 -31.50 -1.05
C GLU A 4 -4.89 -30.14 -1.59
N LEU A 5 -5.71 -29.50 -2.42
CA LEU A 5 -5.43 -28.15 -2.92
C LEU A 5 -5.46 -27.12 -1.80
N LYS A 6 -6.43 -27.20 -0.87
CA LYS A 6 -6.47 -26.35 0.33
C LYS A 6 -5.20 -26.48 1.17
N LYS A 7 -4.73 -27.70 1.38
CA LYS A 7 -3.51 -27.99 2.16
C LYS A 7 -2.26 -27.41 1.49
N ARG A 8 -2.16 -27.51 0.16
CA ARG A 8 -1.05 -26.93 -0.61
C ARG A 8 -1.05 -25.40 -0.57
N ILE A 9 -2.22 -24.76 -0.66
CA ILE A 9 -2.37 -23.30 -0.54
C ILE A 9 -1.95 -22.84 0.86
N TYR A 10 -2.46 -23.49 1.91
CA TYR A 10 -2.10 -23.18 3.29
C TYR A 10 -0.59 -23.29 3.53
N ASN A 11 0.03 -24.39 3.10
CA ASN A 11 1.48 -24.58 3.23
C ASN A 11 2.27 -23.52 2.47
N ALA A 12 1.81 -23.09 1.28
CA ALA A 12 2.47 -22.02 0.52
C ALA A 12 2.36 -20.65 1.20
N GLN A 13 1.25 -20.37 1.90
CA GLN A 13 1.08 -19.16 2.70
C GLN A 13 1.98 -19.13 3.94
N CYS A 14 2.35 -20.31 4.46
CA CYS A 14 3.29 -20.44 5.58
C CYS A 14 4.77 -20.43 5.14
N ILE A 15 5.05 -20.53 3.84
CA ILE A 15 6.41 -20.43 3.29
C ILE A 15 6.63 -18.96 2.89
N GLY A 16 7.02 -18.16 3.86
CA GLY A 16 7.31 -16.74 3.71
C GLY A 16 7.38 -16.09 5.08
N ASN A 17 8.53 -15.51 5.40
CA ASN A 17 8.91 -14.84 6.64
C ASN A 17 7.83 -14.83 7.74
N VAL A 18 7.74 -15.92 8.51
CA VAL A 18 7.13 -15.92 9.85
C VAL A 18 8.19 -15.34 10.80
N GLU A 19 8.70 -14.15 10.49
CA GLU A 19 9.31 -13.36 11.55
C GLU A 19 8.19 -13.04 12.56
N PRO A 20 8.48 -13.08 13.87
CA PRO A 20 7.52 -12.62 14.87
C PRO A 20 6.89 -11.29 14.44
N ILE A 21 5.61 -11.08 14.77
CA ILE A 21 4.92 -9.79 14.56
C ILE A 21 5.72 -8.62 15.17
N GLU A 22 6.63 -8.93 16.09
CA GLU A 22 7.61 -8.06 16.73
C GLU A 22 8.64 -7.45 15.76
N TYR A 23 8.90 -8.08 14.59
CA TYR A 23 9.76 -7.56 13.52
C TYR A 23 9.00 -7.02 12.31
N MET A 24 7.69 -7.31 12.19
CA MET A 24 6.84 -6.46 11.35
C MET A 24 6.94 -5.06 11.94
N THR A 25 7.45 -4.09 11.20
CA THR A 25 7.51 -2.70 11.67
C THR A 25 6.10 -2.31 12.13
N PRO A 26 5.83 -2.24 13.44
CA PRO A 26 4.46 -2.28 13.95
C PRO A 26 3.73 -0.98 13.62
N TYR A 27 4.50 0.04 13.29
CA TYR A 27 4.05 1.31 12.78
C TYR A 27 4.63 1.48 11.37
N PRO A 28 3.82 1.35 10.31
CA PRO A 28 4.25 1.78 9.00
C PRO A 28 4.82 3.20 9.12
N SER A 29 5.93 3.45 8.43
CA SER A 29 6.46 4.80 8.34
C SER A 29 5.34 5.74 7.87
N ILE A 30 5.39 7.02 8.25
CA ILE A 30 4.40 8.02 7.79
C ILE A 30 4.26 7.95 6.27
N ARG A 31 5.38 7.73 5.56
CA ARG A 31 5.40 7.49 4.12
C ARG A 31 4.54 6.30 3.71
N SER A 32 4.72 5.13 4.33
CA SER A 32 3.95 3.92 4.02
C SER A 32 2.45 4.10 4.32
N VAL A 33 2.08 4.83 5.37
CA VAL A 33 0.68 5.19 5.66
C VAL A 33 0.10 6.06 4.55
N ILE A 34 0.85 7.09 4.14
CA ILE A 34 0.45 8.03 3.08
C ILE A 34 0.30 7.29 1.75
N GLU A 35 1.27 6.47 1.36
CA GLU A 35 1.23 5.68 0.12
C GLU A 35 0.01 4.75 0.08
N GLY A 36 -0.29 4.06 1.20
CA GLY A 36 -1.48 3.22 1.30
C GLY A 36 -2.80 3.99 1.14
N GLN A 37 -2.88 5.20 1.72
CA GLN A 37 -4.05 6.08 1.57
C GLN A 37 -4.23 6.56 0.13
N ILE A 38 -3.13 6.91 -0.56
CA ILE A 38 -3.16 7.35 -1.95
C ILE A 38 -3.59 6.21 -2.88
N ILE A 39 -3.08 4.99 -2.67
CA ILE A 39 -3.50 3.82 -3.45
C ILE A 39 -4.98 3.53 -3.24
N LYS A 40 -5.46 3.52 -1.99
CA LYS A 40 -6.85 3.21 -1.66
C LYS A 40 -7.85 4.22 -2.20
N PHE A 41 -7.46 5.50 -2.27
CA PHE A 41 -8.34 6.59 -2.65
C PHE A 41 -7.81 7.35 -3.87
N SER A 42 -7.19 6.66 -4.83
CA SER A 42 -6.49 7.26 -5.98
C SER A 42 -7.37 8.21 -6.78
N ASP A 43 -8.62 7.82 -7.00
CA ASP A 43 -9.54 8.51 -7.91
C ASP A 43 -10.38 9.58 -7.20
N LYS A 44 -10.22 9.71 -5.88
CA LYS A 44 -10.93 10.71 -5.10
C LYS A 44 -10.43 12.10 -5.48
N VAL A 45 -11.34 12.96 -5.92
CA VAL A 45 -11.05 14.38 -6.17
C VAL A 45 -10.83 15.09 -4.84
N ILE A 46 -9.71 15.80 -4.73
CA ILE A 46 -9.33 16.56 -3.52
C ILE A 46 -9.34 18.08 -3.76
N PHE A 47 -9.13 18.52 -5.00
CA PHE A 47 -9.37 19.92 -5.41
C PHE A 47 -10.44 19.93 -6.50
N GLN A 48 -11.65 20.35 -6.13
CA GLN A 48 -12.81 20.28 -7.00
C GLN A 48 -12.68 21.19 -8.24
N ASP A 49 -12.24 22.44 -8.04
CA ASP A 49 -12.14 23.43 -9.12
C ASP A 49 -11.09 23.04 -10.18
N LEU A 50 -10.02 22.39 -9.73
CA LEU A 50 -8.91 21.96 -10.58
C LEU A 50 -9.08 20.51 -11.06
N LYS A 51 -10.14 19.81 -10.62
CA LYS A 51 -10.38 18.38 -10.85
C LYS A 51 -9.17 17.50 -10.52
N ILE A 52 -8.40 17.87 -9.50
CA ILE A 52 -7.19 17.13 -9.11
C ILE A 52 -7.61 15.97 -8.21
N THR A 53 -7.22 14.76 -8.61
CA THR A 53 -7.38 13.54 -7.82
C THR A 53 -6.23 13.37 -6.83
N ASN A 54 -6.42 12.49 -5.84
CA ASN A 54 -5.40 12.14 -4.86
C ASN A 54 -4.12 11.58 -5.53
N SER A 55 -4.27 10.74 -6.57
CA SER A 55 -3.13 10.21 -7.34
C SER A 55 -2.37 11.30 -8.10
N MET A 56 -3.07 12.25 -8.73
CA MET A 56 -2.46 13.39 -9.42
C MET A 56 -1.67 14.26 -8.45
N PHE A 57 -2.26 14.59 -7.31
CA PHE A 57 -1.59 15.40 -6.29
C PHE A 57 -0.33 14.74 -5.74
N TYR A 58 -0.40 13.43 -5.45
CA TYR A 58 0.79 12.68 -5.04
C TYR A 58 1.90 12.72 -6.09
N SER A 59 1.55 12.62 -7.38
CA SER A 59 2.54 12.71 -8.46
C SER A 59 3.25 14.06 -8.50
N PHE A 60 2.56 15.16 -8.20
CA PHE A 60 3.17 16.49 -8.10
C PHE A 60 4.14 16.58 -6.93
N ILE A 61 3.74 16.07 -5.75
CA ILE A 61 4.62 16.03 -4.57
C ILE A 61 5.89 15.25 -4.88
N GLN A 62 5.79 14.08 -5.53
CA GLN A 62 6.96 13.28 -5.87
C GLN A 62 7.89 13.98 -6.87
N GLN A 63 7.32 14.67 -7.87
CA GLN A 63 8.10 15.48 -8.82
C GLN A 63 8.85 16.61 -8.11
N THR A 64 8.18 17.34 -7.22
CA THR A 64 8.82 18.42 -6.42
C THR A 64 9.87 17.86 -5.46
N SER A 65 9.61 16.73 -4.80
CA SER A 65 10.56 16.09 -3.90
C SER A 65 11.80 15.56 -4.60
N ASN A 66 11.69 15.12 -5.86
CA ASN A 66 12.84 14.68 -6.65
C ASN A 66 13.66 15.87 -7.19
N TRP A 67 13.05 17.06 -7.24
CA TRP A 67 13.70 18.28 -7.70
C TRP A 67 14.50 19.00 -6.61
N LEU A 68 14.02 18.94 -5.35
CA LEU A 68 14.71 19.45 -4.16
C LEU A 68 15.89 18.56 -3.75
#